data_AF-A0A2V5RX22-F1
#
_entry.id   AF-A0A2V5RX22-F1
#
_cell.length_a   1.000
_cell.length_b   1.000
_cell.length_c   1.000
_cell.angle_alpha   90.00
_cell.angle_beta   90.00
_cell.angle_gamma   90.00
#
_symmetry.space_group_name_H-M   'P 1'
#
loop_
_entity.id
_entity.type
_entity.pdbx_description
1 polymer ?
#
loop_
_entity_poly.entity_id
_entity_poly.type
_entity_poly.pdbx_seq_one_letter_code
_entity_poly.pdbx_strand_id
1 'polypeptide(L)'
;MNSLNRFADPVYCIMRLIVGLMFACHGGQKLLGFPGGVHGGVAGLMLVGGIIELVGGLMIAFGFLTRLAAFISAGEMAVAYFMVHAAGKAIGHAPSPTEQFFPILNKGELAVVLCWLFLFMVFYGPGRWSIDSAIFKSKAVVPAAT
;
A
#
# COMPACT_ATOMS: atom_id res chain seq x y z
N MET A 1 -24.83 5.73 -16.37
CA MET A 1 -23.58 5.56 -15.59
C MET A 1 -23.72 5.97 -14.11
N ASN A 2 -24.67 6.85 -13.72
CA ASN A 2 -24.86 7.25 -12.30
C ASN A 2 -25.21 6.12 -11.32
N SER A 3 -25.83 5.04 -11.76
CA SER A 3 -26.22 3.92 -10.88
C SER A 3 -25.04 3.15 -10.26
N LEU A 4 -23.82 3.33 -10.80
CA LEU A 4 -22.61 2.70 -10.26
C LEU A 4 -21.99 3.51 -9.10
N ASN A 5 -22.21 4.82 -9.07
CA ASN A 5 -21.61 5.71 -8.06
C ASN A 5 -22.00 5.34 -6.62
N ARG A 6 -23.20 4.78 -6.42
CA ARG A 6 -23.66 4.28 -5.11
C ARG A 6 -22.81 3.13 -4.55
N PHE A 7 -22.10 2.41 -5.42
CA PHE A 7 -21.22 1.29 -5.07
C PHE A 7 -19.75 1.68 -4.96
N ALA A 8 -19.38 2.94 -5.27
CA ALA A 8 -17.99 3.37 -5.30
C ALA A 8 -17.26 3.13 -3.97
N ASP A 9 -17.85 3.52 -2.84
CA ASP A 9 -17.24 3.31 -1.51
C ASP A 9 -17.22 1.83 -1.06
N PRO A 10 -18.30 1.03 -1.22
CA PRO A 10 -18.24 -0.41 -1.00
C PRO A 10 -17.15 -1.12 -1.82
N VAL A 11 -17.05 -0.81 -3.12
CA VAL A 11 -16.02 -1.38 -4.00
C VAL A 11 -14.63 -0.92 -3.58
N TYR A 12 -14.47 0.36 -3.20
CA TYR A 12 -13.23 0.86 -2.61
C TYR A 12 -12.84 0.08 -1.36
N CYS A 13 -13.78 -0.21 -0.46
CA CYS A 13 -13.48 -0.97 0.76
C CYS A 13 -13.00 -2.39 0.46
N ILE A 14 -13.60 -3.06 -0.52
CA ILE A 14 -13.17 -4.38 -0.99
C ILE A 14 -11.77 -4.28 -1.62
N MET A 15 -11.55 -3.28 -2.48
CA MET A 15 -10.25 -3.03 -3.08
C MET A 15 -9.18 -2.78 -2.02
N ARG A 16 -9.47 -1.94 -1.02
CA ARG A 16 -8.58 -1.63 0.11
C ARG A 16 -8.23 -2.90 0.89
N LEU A 17 -9.22 -3.76 1.16
CA LEU A 17 -9.01 -5.07 1.80
C LEU A 17 -8.04 -5.93 0.98
N ILE A 18 -8.32 -6.14 -0.31
CA ILE A 18 -7.51 -7.00 -1.19
C ILE A 18 -6.08 -6.46 -1.31
N VAL A 19 -5.94 -5.16 -1.61
CA VAL A 19 -4.63 -4.51 -1.80
C VAL A 19 -3.82 -4.57 -0.50
N GLY A 20 -4.43 -4.28 0.65
CA GLY A 20 -3.75 -4.37 1.95
C GLY A 20 -3.28 -5.79 2.26
N LEU A 21 -4.09 -6.81 1.96
CA LEU A 21 -3.70 -8.21 2.15
C LEU A 21 -2.57 -8.64 1.19
N MET A 22 -2.60 -8.21 -0.08
CA MET A 22 -1.51 -8.49 -1.03
C MET A 22 -0.20 -7.85 -0.57
N PHE A 23 -0.26 -6.64 -0.04
CA PHE A 23 0.89 -5.98 0.55
C PHE A 23 1.40 -6.70 1.80
N ALA A 24 0.48 -7.15 2.67
CA ALA A 24 0.82 -7.94 3.85
C ALA A 24 1.50 -9.26 3.49
N CYS A 25 1.13 -9.89 2.37
CA CYS A 25 1.81 -11.08 1.87
C CYS A 25 3.30 -10.79 1.62
N HIS A 26 3.70 -9.69 0.98
CA HIS A 26 5.12 -9.36 0.76
C HIS A 26 5.92 -9.30 2.08
N GLY A 27 5.35 -8.67 3.10
CA GLY A 27 5.94 -8.64 4.44
C GLY A 27 5.97 -10.02 5.10
N GLY A 28 4.91 -10.81 4.93
CA GLY A 28 4.85 -12.21 5.38
C GLY A 28 5.93 -13.08 4.74
N GLN A 29 6.21 -12.91 3.45
CA GLN A 29 7.29 -13.64 2.79
C GLN A 29 8.66 -13.27 3.38
N LYS A 30 8.90 -11.98 3.61
CA LYS A 30 10.15 -11.48 4.18
C LYS A 30 10.35 -11.94 5.63
N LEU A 31 9.34 -11.76 6.48
CA LEU A 31 9.46 -11.96 7.92
C LEU A 31 9.16 -13.38 8.38
N LEU A 32 8.14 -14.01 7.79
CA LEU A 32 7.54 -15.25 8.26
C LEU A 32 7.80 -16.43 7.30
N GLY A 33 8.26 -16.17 6.08
CA GLY A 33 8.37 -17.20 5.03
C GLY A 33 7.02 -17.73 4.53
N PHE A 34 5.90 -17.05 4.83
CA PHE A 34 4.54 -17.47 4.50
C PHE A 34 3.84 -16.38 3.65
N PRO A 35 3.03 -16.70 2.62
CA PRO A 35 2.61 -18.03 2.14
C PRO A 35 3.65 -18.79 1.30
N GLY A 36 4.90 -18.31 1.28
CA GLY A 36 6.06 -18.95 0.67
C GLY A 36 7.22 -17.95 0.59
N GLY A 37 8.45 -18.42 0.49
CA GLY A 37 9.64 -17.56 0.49
C GLY A 37 10.74 -18.14 1.39
N VAL A 38 11.94 -17.57 1.33
CA VAL A 38 13.06 -18.01 2.19
C VAL A 38 12.88 -17.34 3.56
N HIS A 39 12.62 -18.15 4.59
CA HIS A 39 12.54 -17.67 5.97
C HIS A 39 13.95 -17.45 6.54
N GLY A 40 14.17 -16.29 7.16
CA GLY A 40 15.40 -15.95 7.88
C GLY A 40 16.39 -15.09 7.10
N GLY A 41 17.08 -14.20 7.82
CA GLY A 41 18.20 -13.41 7.29
C GLY A 41 17.88 -11.98 6.84
N VAL A 42 16.64 -11.50 7.00
CA VAL A 42 16.31 -10.09 6.73
C VAL A 42 16.86 -9.19 7.83
N ALA A 43 17.74 -8.26 7.44
CA ALA A 43 18.34 -7.26 8.31
C ALA A 43 18.25 -5.87 7.68
N GLY A 44 18.48 -4.83 8.51
CA GLY A 44 18.52 -3.45 8.07
C GLY A 44 17.21 -2.99 7.40
N LEU A 45 17.33 -2.27 6.28
CA LEU A 45 16.18 -1.69 5.57
C LEU A 45 15.16 -2.74 5.10
N MET A 46 15.59 -3.95 4.79
CA MET A 46 14.68 -5.00 4.31
C MET A 46 13.82 -5.57 5.45
N LEU A 47 14.34 -5.60 6.69
CA LEU A 47 13.56 -5.92 7.88
C LEU A 47 12.48 -4.85 8.13
N VAL A 48 12.88 -3.57 8.07
CA VAL A 48 11.95 -2.44 8.23
C VAL A 48 10.85 -2.47 7.17
N GLY A 49 11.22 -2.67 5.90
CA GLY A 49 10.26 -2.82 4.80
C GLY A 49 9.31 -3.99 5.03
N GLY A 50 9.81 -5.16 5.44
CA GLY A 50 8.96 -6.32 5.75
C GLY A 50 7.96 -6.06 6.88
N ILE A 51 8.36 -5.31 7.92
CA ILE A 51 7.45 -4.93 9.02
C ILE A 51 6.38 -3.95 8.52
N ILE A 52 6.77 -2.94 7.74
CA ILE A 52 5.84 -1.97 7.15
C ILE A 52 4.84 -2.68 6.23
N GLU A 53 5.32 -3.60 5.38
CA GLU A 53 4.48 -4.36 4.47
C GLU A 53 3.46 -5.22 5.22
N LEU A 54 3.91 -6.00 6.20
CA LEU A 54 3.04 -6.90 6.95
C LEU A 54 2.04 -6.12 7.81
N VAL A 55 2.54 -5.26 8.69
CA VAL A 55 1.71 -4.55 9.67
C VAL A 55 0.89 -3.47 8.97
N GLY A 56 1.52 -2.65 8.13
CA GLY A 56 0.83 -1.61 7.36
C GLY A 56 -0.19 -2.20 6.40
N GLY A 57 0.11 -3.33 5.74
CA GLY A 57 -0.83 -4.05 4.89
C GLY A 57 -2.08 -4.51 5.64
N LEU A 58 -1.93 -5.11 6.82
CA LEU A 58 -3.06 -5.52 7.66
C LEU A 58 -3.87 -4.31 8.17
N MET A 59 -3.19 -3.26 8.61
CA MET A 59 -3.83 -2.01 9.04
C MET A 59 -4.67 -1.39 7.90
N ILE A 60 -4.12 -1.32 6.68
CA ILE A 60 -4.84 -0.86 5.50
C ILE A 60 -6.00 -1.80 5.17
N ALA A 61 -5.77 -3.11 5.17
CA ALA A 61 -6.77 -4.11 4.79
C ALA A 61 -8.06 -3.96 5.61
N PHE A 62 -7.92 -3.86 6.95
CA PHE A 62 -9.05 -3.73 7.86
C PHE A 62 -9.46 -2.28 8.16
N GLY A 63 -8.72 -1.31 7.65
CA GLY A 63 -9.01 0.11 7.78
C GLY A 63 -8.83 0.62 9.20
N PHE A 64 -7.66 0.36 9.80
CA PHE A 64 -7.25 0.85 11.11
C PHE A 64 -6.09 1.83 10.95
N LEU A 65 -6.27 3.05 11.46
CA LEU A 65 -5.38 4.20 11.23
C LEU A 65 -5.02 4.34 9.74
N THR A 66 -6.03 4.19 8.88
CA THR A 66 -5.87 3.94 7.44
C THR A 66 -4.99 4.99 6.76
N ARG A 67 -5.21 6.27 7.07
CA ARG A 67 -4.45 7.37 6.47
C ARG A 67 -2.98 7.32 6.85
N LEU A 68 -2.68 7.02 8.11
CA LEU A 68 -1.31 6.93 8.60
C LEU A 68 -0.59 5.71 8.01
N ALA A 69 -1.23 4.54 8.07
CA ALA A 69 -0.69 3.31 7.50
C ALA A 69 -0.44 3.48 6.00
N ALA A 70 -1.40 4.01 5.25
CA ALA A 70 -1.26 4.26 3.82
C ALA A 70 -0.16 5.28 3.49
N PHE A 71 0.02 6.34 4.29
CA PHE A 71 1.09 7.31 4.06
C PHE A 71 2.48 6.68 4.25
N ILE A 72 2.66 5.89 5.31
CA ILE A 72 3.91 5.18 5.57
C ILE A 72 4.19 4.15 4.47
N SER A 73 3.20 3.32 4.11
CA SER A 73 3.34 2.33 3.03
C SER A 73 3.60 2.97 1.68
N ALA A 74 3.00 4.13 1.38
CA ALA A 74 3.31 4.87 0.15
C ALA A 74 4.78 5.33 0.13
N GLY A 75 5.27 5.88 1.25
CA GLY A 75 6.66 6.29 1.38
C GLY A 75 7.65 5.12 1.23
N GLU A 76 7.34 3.97 1.84
CA GLU A 76 8.17 2.77 1.72
C GLU A 76 8.24 2.25 0.27
N MET A 77 7.12 2.25 -0.46
CA MET A 77 7.09 1.91 -1.89
C MET A 77 7.84 2.91 -2.78
N ALA A 78 7.80 4.21 -2.46
CA ALA A 78 8.62 5.21 -3.15
C ALA A 78 10.12 4.93 -2.92
N VAL A 79 10.52 4.66 -1.67
CA VAL A 79 11.90 4.30 -1.33
C VAL A 79 12.33 3.02 -2.05
N ALA A 80 11.47 2.00 -2.07
CA ALA A 80 11.73 0.75 -2.79
C ALA A 80 11.97 1.00 -4.29
N TYR A 81 11.15 1.83 -4.93
CA TYR A 81 11.35 2.20 -6.34
C TYR A 81 12.74 2.80 -6.56
N PHE A 82 13.10 3.87 -5.84
CA PHE A 82 14.37 4.56 -6.09
C PHE A 82 15.60 3.73 -5.67
N MET A 83 15.54 3.04 -4.53
CA MET A 83 16.70 2.34 -3.96
C MET A 83 16.94 0.93 -4.52
N VAL A 84 15.91 0.30 -5.10
CA VAL A 84 15.99 -1.08 -5.61
C VAL A 84 15.76 -1.10 -7.11
N HIS A 85 14.67 -0.51 -7.60
CA HIS A 85 14.27 -0.64 -8.99
C HIS A 85 15.02 0.33 -9.92
N ALA A 86 14.89 1.64 -9.70
CA ALA A 86 15.59 2.65 -10.49
C ALA A 86 17.12 2.58 -10.31
N ALA A 87 17.60 2.19 -9.12
CA ALA A 87 19.02 1.91 -8.88
C ALA A 87 19.54 0.64 -9.61
N GLY A 88 18.67 -0.12 -10.27
CA GLY A 88 19.02 -1.29 -11.05
C GLY A 88 19.33 -2.55 -10.24
N LYS A 89 19.10 -2.58 -8.93
CA LYS A 89 19.35 -3.78 -8.10
C LYS A 89 18.40 -4.93 -8.41
N ALA A 90 17.24 -4.64 -9.02
CA ALA A 90 16.26 -5.62 -9.47
C ALA A 90 16.61 -6.25 -10.83
N ILE A 91 17.58 -5.69 -11.55
CA ILE A 91 18.05 -6.14 -12.86
C ILE A 91 19.54 -6.50 -12.75
N GLY A 92 20.00 -7.45 -13.58
CA GLY A 92 21.33 -8.07 -13.41
C GLY A 92 22.51 -7.24 -13.95
N HIS A 93 22.29 -5.97 -14.27
CA HIS A 93 23.22 -5.10 -14.98
C HIS A 93 23.06 -3.63 -14.58
N ALA A 94 24.01 -2.78 -14.96
CA ALA A 94 23.91 -1.35 -14.72
C ALA A 94 22.74 -0.74 -15.53
N PRO A 95 21.80 -0.03 -14.90
CA PRO A 95 20.60 0.46 -15.57
C PRO A 95 20.92 1.60 -16.53
N SER A 96 20.40 1.51 -17.76
CA SER A 96 20.34 2.64 -18.69
C SER A 96 19.38 3.74 -18.19
N PRO A 97 19.50 5.00 -18.63
CA PRO A 97 18.57 6.07 -18.25
C PRO A 97 17.09 5.74 -18.52
N THR A 98 16.84 4.99 -19.61
CA THR A 98 15.51 4.47 -19.95
C THR A 98 15.01 3.44 -18.94
N GLU A 99 15.86 2.51 -18.50
CA GLU A 99 15.49 1.52 -17.48
C GLU A 99 15.32 2.15 -16.10
N GLN A 100 16.04 3.23 -15.79
CA GLN A 100 15.84 4.00 -14.56
C GLN A 100 14.47 4.67 -14.53
N PHE A 101 14.01 5.19 -15.67
CA PHE A 101 12.77 5.96 -15.78
C PHE A 101 11.51 5.10 -15.96
N PHE A 102 11.54 4.05 -16.78
CA PHE A 102 10.36 3.26 -17.10
C PHE A 102 10.22 2.04 -16.16
N PRO A 103 9.25 2.02 -15.22
CA PRO A 103 9.15 0.96 -14.20
C PRO A 103 8.99 -0.45 -14.77
N ILE A 104 8.37 -0.57 -15.94
CA ILE A 104 8.19 -1.84 -16.64
C ILE A 104 9.52 -2.51 -17.02
N LEU A 105 10.57 -1.71 -17.27
CA LEU A 105 11.89 -2.20 -17.66
C LEU A 105 12.76 -2.58 -16.45
N ASN A 106 12.42 -2.13 -15.24
CA ASN A 106 13.19 -2.37 -14.02
C ASN A 106 12.45 -3.17 -12.94
N LYS A 107 11.32 -3.79 -13.31
CA LYS A 107 10.41 -4.55 -12.41
C LYS A 107 9.81 -3.70 -11.28
N GLY A 108 9.83 -2.38 -11.39
CA GLY A 108 9.34 -1.44 -10.38
C GLY A 108 7.88 -1.03 -10.55
N GLU A 109 7.17 -1.58 -11.53
CA GLU A 109 5.77 -1.22 -11.81
C GLU A 109 4.87 -1.35 -10.57
N LEU A 110 5.02 -2.44 -9.82
CA LEU A 110 4.19 -2.70 -8.64
C LEU A 110 4.51 -1.71 -7.50
N ALA A 111 5.77 -1.35 -7.31
CA ALA A 111 6.18 -0.34 -6.33
C ALA A 111 5.53 1.02 -6.65
N VAL A 112 5.54 1.44 -7.91
CA VAL A 112 4.91 2.70 -8.33
C VAL A 112 3.39 2.65 -8.17
N VAL A 113 2.75 1.56 -8.60
CA VAL A 113 1.29 1.38 -8.49
C VAL A 113 0.85 1.39 -7.03
N LEU A 114 1.51 0.62 -6.16
CA LEU A 114 1.19 0.60 -4.73
C LEU A 114 1.45 1.94 -4.05
N CYS A 115 2.56 2.62 -4.39
CA CYS A 115 2.84 3.96 -3.89
C CYS A 115 1.68 4.93 -4.14
N TRP A 116 1.21 5.01 -5.38
CA TRP A 116 0.11 5.92 -5.75
C TRP A 116 -1.24 5.45 -5.23
N LEU A 117 -1.47 4.14 -5.18
CA LEU A 117 -2.71 3.59 -4.65
C LEU A 117 -2.85 3.85 -3.15
N PHE A 118 -1.78 3.67 -2.38
CA PHE A 118 -1.76 4.04 -0.96
C PHE A 118 -1.85 5.54 -0.78
N LEU A 119 -1.16 6.35 -1.59
CA LEU A 119 -1.31 7.80 -1.54
C LEU A 119 -2.76 8.24 -1.83
N PHE A 120 -3.44 7.61 -2.77
CA PHE A 120 -4.87 7.81 -2.99
C PHE A 120 -5.69 7.48 -1.74
N MET A 121 -5.42 6.36 -1.06
CA MET A 121 -6.09 5.99 0.19
C MET A 121 -5.83 7.01 1.32
N VAL A 122 -4.67 7.68 1.34
CA VAL A 122 -4.41 8.79 2.28
C VAL A 122 -5.45 9.89 2.10
N PHE A 123 -5.80 10.26 0.87
CA PHE A 123 -6.77 11.32 0.59
C PHE A 123 -8.22 10.85 0.72
N TYR A 124 -8.54 9.69 0.14
CA TYR A 124 -9.87 9.09 0.23
C TYR A 124 -10.27 8.78 1.68
N GLY A 125 -9.31 8.29 2.47
CA GLY A 125 -9.52 7.92 3.86
C GLY A 125 -10.02 6.48 4.03
N PRO A 126 -10.59 6.17 5.21
CA PRO A 126 -10.80 4.78 5.62
C PRO A 126 -11.96 4.08 4.87
N GLY A 127 -12.94 4.81 4.34
CA GLY A 127 -14.15 4.22 3.74
C GLY A 127 -15.12 3.63 4.78
N ARG A 128 -16.38 3.38 4.39
CA ARG A 128 -17.44 3.03 5.36
C ARG A 128 -17.26 1.68 6.04
N TRP A 129 -16.55 0.73 5.41
CA TRP A 129 -16.22 -0.58 5.99
C TRP A 129 -14.78 -0.55 6.53
N SER A 130 -14.58 0.19 7.60
CA SER A 130 -13.30 0.33 8.29
C SER A 130 -13.47 0.23 9.80
N ILE A 131 -12.46 -0.28 10.48
CA ILE A 131 -12.35 -0.17 11.94
C ILE A 131 -12.37 1.31 12.35
N ASP A 132 -11.70 2.18 11.59
CA ASP A 132 -11.70 3.63 11.82
C ASP A 132 -13.12 4.22 11.85
N SER A 133 -13.99 3.85 10.91
CA SER A 133 -15.38 4.35 10.88
C SER A 133 -16.22 3.79 12.02
N ALA A 134 -15.92 2.58 12.49
CA ALA A 134 -16.59 1.97 13.63
C ALA A 134 -16.20 2.65 14.95
N ILE A 135 -14.91 3.01 15.11
CA ILE A 135 -14.36 3.60 16.35
C ILE A 135 -14.54 5.13 16.38
N PHE A 136 -14.24 5.81 15.28
CA PHE A 136 -14.12 7.27 15.23
C PHE A 136 -15.31 7.98 14.57
N LYS A 137 -16.54 7.44 14.70
CA LYS A 137 -17.75 8.02 14.09
C LYS A 137 -17.71 9.55 14.06
N SER A 138 -17.52 10.13 12.87
CA SER A 138 -17.70 11.57 12.69
C SER A 138 -19.15 11.88 13.05
N LYS A 139 -19.37 12.72 14.07
CA LYS A 139 -20.66 13.39 14.23
C LYS A 139 -20.92 14.08 12.90
N ALA A 140 -21.94 13.63 12.17
CA ALA A 140 -22.36 14.30 10.95
C ALA A 140 -22.61 15.76 11.32
N VAL A 141 -21.83 16.69 10.73
CA VAL A 141 -22.16 18.10 10.79
C VAL A 141 -23.44 18.22 9.97
N VAL A 142 -24.57 18.35 10.67
CA VAL A 142 -25.84 18.75 10.06
C VAL A 142 -25.57 20.10 9.40
N PRO A 143 -25.72 20.24 8.07
CA PRO A 143 -25.62 21.55 7.45
C PRO A 143 -26.67 22.43 8.12
N ALA A 144 -26.26 23.55 8.71
CA ALA A 144 -27.21 24.55 9.16
C ALA A 144 -28.03 24.96 7.94
N ALA A 145 -29.33 24.70 7.98
CA ALA A 145 -30.24 25.15 6.95
C ALA A 145 -30.19 26.69 6.93
N THR A 146 -29.74 27.26 5.82
CA THR A 146 -29.86 28.69 5.50
C THR A 146 -30.77 28.84 4.31
#